data_AF-A0A831JYG8-F1
#
_entry.id   AF-A0A831JYG8-F1
#
_cell.length_a   1.000
_cell.length_b   1.000
_cell.length_c   1.000
_cell.angle_alpha   90.00
_cell.angle_beta   90.00
_cell.angle_gamma   90.00
#
_symmetry.space_group_name_H-M   'P 1'
#
loop_
_entity.id
_entity.type
_entity.pdbx_description
1 polymer ?
#
loop_
_entity_poly.entity_id
_entity_poly.type
_entity_poly.pdbx_seq_one_letter_code
_entity_poly.pdbx_strand_id
1 'polypeptide(L)'
;EMDARISVSTPEQLTSFLGQEDSVLREKVELIKASGANVVFVQKGVDELVQHYLAREGIYTVRRVPRSDMQNLAKATGGRIVSKLSEIVAGDLGNAELVDERKVGEDGMTYVLGCSNPKAVTILIRGGSEHVVDEVERAIEDALGDVVATLKDSKIVAGGGAVEIELSKRLREYAKSLSGRERLAVEEFASAFEFIPTTLAENAGMDPIDVLTELRAVHDSGQRDFGLNLFSGGIEDTLVNGVIEPLRVKTQAVASATEVAIMILRIDDVIAARKSGGAAGKAGGMMGYD
;
A
#
# COMPACT_ATOMS: atom_id res chain seq x y z
N GLU A 1 -31.68 6.60 16.91
CA GLU A 1 -32.61 5.45 16.94
C GLU A 1 -33.98 5.95 17.38
N MET A 2 -35.03 5.63 16.65
CA MET A 2 -36.41 5.84 17.11
C MET A 2 -36.91 4.48 17.58
N ASP A 3 -37.13 4.32 18.88
CA ASP A 3 -37.75 3.11 19.44
C ASP A 3 -39.23 3.08 19.02
N ALA A 4 -39.55 2.21 18.07
CA ALA A 4 -40.93 1.92 17.72
C ALA A 4 -41.48 0.88 18.71
N ARG A 5 -42.39 1.29 19.59
CA ARG A 5 -43.13 0.37 20.48
C ARG A 5 -44.45 0.00 19.84
N ILE A 6 -44.64 -1.29 19.59
CA ILE A 6 -45.88 -1.83 19.04
C ILE A 6 -46.60 -2.55 20.18
N SER A 7 -47.82 -2.11 20.51
CA SER A 7 -48.68 -2.77 21.49
C SER A 7 -49.68 -3.66 20.77
N VAL A 8 -49.56 -4.97 20.98
CA VAL A 8 -50.47 -5.97 20.42
C VAL A 8 -51.51 -6.32 21.47
N SER A 9 -52.80 -6.19 21.15
CA SER A 9 -53.89 -6.38 22.12
C SER A 9 -54.66 -7.69 21.95
N THR A 10 -54.54 -8.36 20.79
CA THR A 10 -55.18 -9.66 20.54
C THR A 10 -54.25 -10.66 19.85
N PRO A 11 -54.46 -11.98 20.03
CA PRO A 11 -53.68 -13.02 19.35
C PRO A 11 -53.73 -12.95 17.81
N GLU A 12 -54.86 -12.50 17.24
CA GLU A 12 -55.04 -12.35 15.80
C GLU A 12 -54.17 -11.21 15.25
N GLN A 13 -54.06 -10.11 15.98
CA GLN A 13 -53.17 -9.00 15.62
C GLN A 13 -51.70 -9.44 15.60
N LEU A 14 -51.28 -10.28 16.55
CA LEU A 14 -49.92 -10.84 16.58
C LEU A 14 -49.63 -11.67 15.32
N THR A 15 -50.56 -12.53 14.94
CA THR A 15 -50.42 -13.40 13.76
C THR A 15 -50.38 -12.59 12.46
N SER A 16 -51.25 -11.57 12.35
CA SER A 16 -51.23 -10.67 11.19
C SER A 16 -49.94 -9.87 11.08
N PHE A 17 -49.35 -9.48 12.21
CA PHE A 17 -48.10 -8.74 12.25
C PHE A 17 -46.92 -9.59 11.79
N LEU A 18 -46.81 -10.83 12.29
CA LEU A 18 -45.78 -11.78 11.85
C LEU A 18 -45.90 -12.08 10.35
N GLY A 19 -47.12 -12.22 9.84
CA GLY A 19 -47.36 -12.42 8.41
C GLY A 19 -46.97 -11.20 7.57
N GLN A 20 -47.23 -9.99 8.07
CA GLN A 20 -46.82 -8.76 7.40
C GLN A 20 -45.31 -8.58 7.39
N GLU A 21 -44.62 -8.96 8.47
CA GLU A 21 -43.16 -8.94 8.55
C GLU A 21 -42.54 -9.90 7.52
N ASP A 22 -43.02 -11.14 7.42
CA ASP A 22 -42.57 -12.10 6.39
C ASP A 22 -42.85 -11.57 4.97
N SER A 23 -44.00 -10.95 4.74
CA SER A 23 -44.34 -10.34 3.43
C SER A 23 -43.34 -9.24 3.05
N VAL A 24 -43.00 -8.36 3.97
CA VAL A 24 -42.02 -7.28 3.73
C VAL A 24 -40.62 -7.84 3.44
N LEU A 25 -40.22 -8.94 4.09
CA LEU A 25 -38.95 -9.60 3.81
C LEU A 25 -38.96 -10.24 2.40
N ARG A 26 -40.05 -10.90 2.02
CA ARG A 26 -40.21 -11.49 0.68
C ARG A 26 -40.22 -10.44 -0.42
N GLU A 27 -40.92 -9.32 -0.23
CA GLU A 27 -40.92 -8.20 -1.18
C GLU A 27 -39.50 -7.70 -1.46
N LYS A 28 -38.64 -7.60 -0.43
CA LYS A 28 -37.24 -7.22 -0.61
C LYS A 28 -36.44 -8.24 -1.43
N VAL A 29 -36.68 -9.53 -1.22
CA VAL A 29 -36.05 -10.61 -2.00
C VAL A 29 -36.49 -10.55 -3.46
N GLU A 30 -37.78 -10.33 -3.71
CA GLU A 30 -38.32 -10.18 -5.06
C GLU A 30 -37.74 -8.95 -5.77
N LEU A 31 -37.51 -7.83 -5.08
CA LEU A 31 -36.83 -6.67 -5.66
C LEU A 31 -35.40 -7.00 -6.10
N ILE A 32 -34.65 -7.75 -5.29
CA ILE A 32 -33.29 -8.20 -5.64
C ILE A 32 -33.34 -9.14 -6.85
N LYS A 33 -34.25 -10.11 -6.84
CA LYS A 33 -34.44 -11.04 -7.96
C LYS A 33 -34.83 -10.31 -9.24
N ALA A 34 -35.75 -9.35 -9.16
CA ALA A 34 -36.20 -8.54 -10.30
C ALA A 34 -35.08 -7.69 -10.89
N SER A 35 -34.06 -7.32 -10.10
CA SER A 35 -32.87 -6.65 -10.63
C SER A 35 -32.01 -7.53 -11.55
N GLY A 36 -32.12 -8.85 -11.42
CA GLY A 36 -31.29 -9.83 -12.14
C GLY A 36 -29.96 -10.17 -11.46
N ALA A 37 -29.75 -9.74 -10.22
CA ALA A 37 -28.54 -10.05 -9.46
C ALA A 37 -28.50 -11.53 -9.05
N ASN A 38 -27.39 -12.22 -9.36
CA ASN A 38 -27.10 -13.59 -8.91
C ASN A 38 -26.16 -13.64 -7.69
N VAL A 39 -25.46 -12.54 -7.39
CA VAL A 39 -24.57 -12.40 -6.23
C VAL A 39 -24.85 -11.07 -5.53
N VAL A 40 -24.99 -11.10 -4.21
CA VAL A 40 -25.30 -9.92 -3.39
C VAL A 40 -24.29 -9.77 -2.26
N PHE A 41 -23.60 -8.64 -2.24
CA PHE A 41 -22.68 -8.25 -1.16
C PHE A 41 -23.36 -7.19 -0.27
N VAL A 42 -23.43 -7.46 1.03
CA VAL A 42 -24.07 -6.57 2.01
C VAL A 42 -23.06 -6.16 3.07
N GLN A 43 -22.93 -4.84 3.29
CA GLN A 43 -22.02 -4.30 4.29
C GLN A 43 -22.41 -4.67 5.73
N LYS A 44 -23.71 -4.82 5.99
CA LYS A 44 -24.28 -5.17 7.29
C LYS A 44 -24.68 -6.65 7.34
N GLY A 45 -25.42 -7.05 8.36
CA GLY A 45 -26.04 -8.36 8.43
C GLY A 45 -27.16 -8.55 7.43
N VAL A 46 -27.48 -9.81 7.17
CA VAL A 46 -28.68 -10.25 6.47
C VAL A 46 -29.39 -11.22 7.40
N ASP A 47 -30.71 -11.07 7.52
CA ASP A 47 -31.56 -11.96 8.31
C ASP A 47 -31.54 -13.39 7.74
N GLU A 48 -31.60 -14.40 8.60
CA GLU A 48 -31.48 -15.81 8.20
C GLU A 48 -32.62 -16.26 7.28
N LEU A 49 -33.85 -15.75 7.49
CA LEU A 49 -34.99 -16.05 6.61
C LEU A 49 -34.75 -15.48 5.21
N VAL A 50 -34.23 -14.25 5.13
CA VAL A 50 -33.88 -13.60 3.87
C VAL A 50 -32.76 -14.36 3.15
N GLN A 51 -31.73 -14.80 3.88
CA GLN A 51 -30.64 -15.62 3.31
C GLN A 51 -31.19 -16.94 2.74
N HIS A 52 -32.08 -17.61 3.47
CA HIS A 52 -32.72 -18.83 3.00
C HIS A 52 -33.57 -18.60 1.75
N TYR A 53 -34.34 -17.50 1.69
CA TYR A 53 -35.11 -17.14 0.50
C TYR A 53 -34.22 -16.82 -0.69
N LEU A 54 -33.14 -16.04 -0.52
CA LEU A 54 -32.17 -15.75 -1.58
C LEU A 54 -31.49 -17.02 -2.10
N ALA A 55 -31.10 -17.93 -1.19
CA ALA A 55 -30.47 -19.21 -1.56
C ALA A 55 -31.41 -20.11 -2.37
N ARG A 56 -32.71 -20.16 -2.04
CA ARG A 56 -33.71 -20.91 -2.82
C ARG A 56 -33.88 -20.38 -4.25
N GLU A 57 -33.67 -19.09 -4.44
CA GLU A 57 -33.66 -18.43 -5.76
C GLU A 57 -32.30 -18.52 -6.46
N GLY A 58 -31.31 -19.20 -5.87
CA GLY A 58 -29.97 -19.36 -6.44
C GLY A 58 -29.08 -18.12 -6.33
N ILE A 59 -29.40 -17.18 -5.43
CA ILE A 59 -28.65 -15.93 -5.25
C ILE A 59 -27.63 -16.11 -4.11
N TYR A 60 -26.34 -16.06 -4.44
CA TYR A 60 -25.26 -16.14 -3.45
C TYR A 60 -25.16 -14.82 -2.67
N THR A 61 -25.12 -14.88 -1.34
CA THR A 61 -25.16 -13.69 -0.49
C THR A 61 -24.00 -13.66 0.49
N VAL A 62 -23.20 -12.60 0.44
CA VAL A 62 -22.11 -12.34 1.40
C VAL A 62 -22.54 -11.20 2.32
N ARG A 63 -22.48 -11.44 3.63
CA ARG A 63 -22.90 -10.49 4.67
C ARG A 63 -21.68 -9.93 5.42
N ARG A 64 -21.86 -8.77 6.05
CA ARG A 64 -20.86 -8.08 6.88
C ARG A 64 -19.58 -7.72 6.13
N VAL A 65 -19.70 -7.38 4.85
CA VAL A 65 -18.54 -6.99 4.03
C VAL A 65 -17.99 -5.64 4.52
N PRO A 66 -16.67 -5.52 4.78
CA PRO A 66 -16.06 -4.25 5.13
C PRO A 66 -16.31 -3.15 4.09
N ARG A 67 -16.32 -1.89 4.53
CA ARG A 67 -16.57 -0.74 3.64
C ARG A 67 -15.49 -0.63 2.55
N SER A 68 -14.23 -0.89 2.90
CA SER A 68 -13.10 -0.91 1.95
C SER A 68 -13.34 -1.91 0.82
N ASP A 69 -13.80 -3.12 1.17
CA ASP A 69 -14.01 -4.20 0.21
C ASP A 69 -15.21 -3.92 -0.67
N MET A 70 -16.29 -3.34 -0.14
CA MET A 70 -17.42 -2.87 -0.96
C MET A 70 -16.97 -1.86 -2.01
N GLN A 71 -16.08 -0.93 -1.67
CA GLN A 71 -15.53 0.05 -2.62
C GLN A 71 -14.63 -0.61 -3.66
N ASN A 72 -13.82 -1.60 -3.26
CA ASN A 72 -12.95 -2.34 -4.17
C ASN A 72 -13.76 -3.22 -5.12
N LEU A 73 -14.79 -3.91 -4.64
CA LEU A 73 -15.72 -4.69 -5.45
C LEU A 73 -16.45 -3.81 -6.47
N ALA A 74 -16.93 -2.63 -6.07
CA ALA A 74 -17.55 -1.68 -6.99
C ALA A 74 -16.57 -1.22 -8.09
N LYS A 75 -15.32 -0.91 -7.73
CA LYS A 75 -14.26 -0.55 -8.69
C LYS A 75 -13.84 -1.70 -9.60
N ALA A 76 -13.83 -2.94 -9.08
CA ALA A 76 -13.42 -4.12 -9.82
C ALA A 76 -14.49 -4.55 -10.82
N THR A 77 -15.74 -4.70 -10.36
CA THR A 77 -16.87 -5.20 -11.15
C THR A 77 -17.56 -4.12 -12.00
N GLY A 78 -17.31 -2.84 -11.70
CA GLY A 78 -18.00 -1.70 -12.31
C GLY A 78 -19.40 -1.41 -11.74
N GLY A 79 -19.83 -2.17 -10.74
CA GLY A 79 -21.13 -1.97 -10.09
C GLY A 79 -21.18 -0.73 -9.19
N ARG A 80 -22.40 -0.22 -8.94
CA ARG A 80 -22.65 0.91 -8.03
C ARG A 80 -23.11 0.40 -6.67
N ILE A 81 -22.55 0.97 -5.60
CA ILE A 81 -23.03 0.69 -4.24
C ILE A 81 -24.39 1.40 -4.05
N VAL A 82 -25.44 0.62 -3.82
CA VAL A 82 -26.80 1.12 -3.62
C VAL A 82 -27.18 1.04 -2.14
N SER A 83 -27.81 2.09 -1.60
CA SER A 83 -28.25 2.12 -0.20
C SER A 83 -29.70 1.70 0.00
N LYS A 84 -30.56 1.83 -1.03
CA LYS A 84 -31.97 1.43 -0.99
C LYS A 84 -32.28 0.40 -2.08
N LEU A 85 -32.90 -0.71 -1.68
CA LEU A 85 -33.25 -1.79 -2.61
C LEU A 85 -34.22 -1.34 -3.72
N SER A 86 -35.09 -0.37 -3.45
CA SER A 86 -36.03 0.19 -4.43
C SER A 86 -35.37 1.00 -5.54
N GLU A 87 -34.11 1.42 -5.36
CA GLU A 87 -33.36 2.21 -6.34
C GLU A 87 -32.46 1.35 -7.24
N ILE A 88 -32.47 0.03 -7.05
CA ILE A 88 -31.63 -0.87 -7.85
C ILE A 88 -32.16 -0.93 -9.28
N VAL A 89 -31.31 -0.60 -10.23
CA VAL A 89 -31.55 -0.78 -11.66
C VAL A 89 -30.52 -1.72 -12.25
N ALA A 90 -30.83 -2.36 -13.39
CA ALA A 90 -29.92 -3.29 -14.05
C ALA A 90 -28.55 -2.65 -14.41
N GLY A 91 -28.51 -1.33 -14.65
CA GLY A 91 -27.26 -0.59 -14.92
C GLY A 91 -26.37 -0.38 -13.70
N ASP A 92 -26.86 -0.63 -12.48
CA ASP A 92 -26.07 -0.55 -11.26
C ASP A 92 -25.30 -1.84 -10.96
N LEU A 93 -25.64 -2.94 -11.65
CA LEU A 93 -25.03 -4.24 -11.41
C LEU A 93 -23.62 -4.32 -12.01
N GLY A 94 -22.69 -4.84 -11.22
CA GLY A 94 -21.34 -5.16 -11.69
C GLY A 94 -21.29 -6.49 -12.43
N ASN A 95 -20.24 -6.69 -13.22
CA ASN A 95 -20.02 -7.93 -13.96
C ASN A 95 -18.70 -8.61 -13.53
N ALA A 96 -18.75 -9.92 -13.36
CA ALA A 96 -17.62 -10.80 -13.12
C ALA A 96 -17.86 -12.15 -13.82
N GLU A 97 -16.80 -12.80 -14.29
CA GLU A 97 -16.87 -14.10 -14.96
C GLU A 97 -17.21 -15.22 -13.98
N LEU A 98 -16.61 -15.17 -12.79
CA LEU A 98 -16.75 -16.22 -11.78
C LEU A 98 -16.79 -15.62 -10.38
N VAL A 99 -17.77 -16.07 -9.59
CA VAL A 99 -17.77 -15.89 -8.14
C VAL A 99 -17.79 -17.27 -7.50
N ASP A 100 -16.79 -17.55 -6.67
CA ASP A 100 -16.58 -18.88 -6.09
C ASP A 100 -16.09 -18.77 -4.65
N GLU A 101 -16.54 -19.67 -3.78
CA GLU A 101 -16.08 -19.75 -2.40
C GLU A 101 -15.07 -20.89 -2.28
N ARG A 102 -13.83 -20.54 -1.92
CA ARG A 102 -12.76 -21.51 -1.77
C ARG A 102 -12.28 -21.52 -0.33
N LYS A 103 -12.06 -22.72 0.19
CA LYS A 103 -11.43 -22.89 1.49
C LYS A 103 -9.92 -22.69 1.35
N VAL A 104 -9.37 -21.72 2.07
CA VAL A 104 -7.93 -21.47 2.14
C VAL A 104 -7.51 -21.57 3.60
N GLY A 105 -6.81 -22.65 3.93
CA GLY A 105 -6.53 -22.99 5.33
C GLY A 105 -7.81 -23.46 6.03
N GLU A 106 -8.18 -22.79 7.13
CA GLU A 106 -9.39 -23.10 7.89
C GLU A 106 -10.60 -22.25 7.46
N ASP A 107 -10.36 -21.12 6.81
CA ASP A 107 -11.38 -20.13 6.46
C ASP A 107 -11.91 -20.28 5.02
N GLY A 108 -13.19 -19.95 4.84
CA GLY A 108 -13.81 -19.79 3.53
C GLY A 108 -13.59 -18.37 2.99
N MET A 109 -13.10 -18.26 1.76
CA MET A 109 -12.88 -16.97 1.09
C MET A 109 -13.68 -16.92 -0.22
N THR A 110 -14.41 -15.84 -0.42
CA THR A 110 -15.11 -15.57 -1.69
C THR A 110 -14.18 -14.88 -2.67
N TYR A 111 -13.99 -15.49 -3.85
CA TYR A 111 -13.23 -14.94 -4.96
C TYR A 111 -14.18 -14.38 -6.01
N VAL A 112 -13.89 -13.16 -6.48
CA VAL A 112 -14.58 -12.53 -7.61
C VAL A 112 -13.56 -12.35 -8.73
N LEU A 113 -13.66 -13.15 -9.80
CA LEU A 113 -12.66 -13.28 -10.85
C LEU A 113 -13.23 -12.91 -12.23
N GLY A 114 -12.35 -12.55 -13.16
CA GLY A 114 -12.70 -12.25 -14.56
C GLY A 114 -13.57 -10.99 -14.72
N CYS A 115 -13.28 -9.93 -13.96
CA CYS A 115 -13.87 -8.62 -14.20
C CYS A 115 -13.27 -8.00 -15.48
N SER A 116 -14.08 -7.41 -16.36
CA SER A 116 -13.62 -6.98 -17.69
C SER A 116 -12.61 -5.82 -17.68
N ASN A 117 -12.68 -4.92 -16.71
CA ASN A 117 -11.74 -3.81 -16.55
C ASN A 117 -11.63 -3.38 -15.08
N PRO A 118 -10.95 -4.17 -14.23
CA PRO A 118 -10.95 -3.95 -12.81
C PRO A 118 -10.06 -2.74 -12.45
N LYS A 119 -10.65 -1.73 -11.82
CA LYS A 119 -9.89 -0.60 -11.23
C LYS A 119 -9.36 -0.89 -9.83
N ALA A 120 -9.64 -2.08 -9.30
CA ALA A 120 -9.13 -2.59 -8.04
C ALA A 120 -8.84 -4.08 -8.23
N VAL A 121 -7.68 -4.53 -7.78
CA VAL A 121 -7.22 -5.91 -7.84
C VAL A 121 -6.70 -6.33 -6.47
N THR A 122 -6.78 -7.62 -6.17
CA THR A 122 -6.30 -8.19 -4.90
C THR A 122 -5.25 -9.25 -5.22
N ILE A 123 -4.10 -9.17 -4.55
CA ILE A 123 -3.05 -10.18 -4.60
C ILE A 123 -3.12 -10.92 -3.26
N LEU A 124 -3.36 -12.23 -3.30
CA LEU A 124 -3.35 -13.06 -2.10
C LEU A 124 -1.95 -13.61 -1.88
N ILE A 125 -1.30 -13.15 -0.81
CA ILE A 125 0.02 -13.61 -0.40
C ILE A 125 -0.14 -14.75 0.61
N ARG A 126 0.65 -15.80 0.46
CA ARG A 126 0.69 -16.93 1.38
C ARG A 126 2.14 -17.27 1.72
N GLY A 127 2.41 -17.49 2.99
CA GLY A 127 3.74 -17.81 3.50
C GLY A 127 3.68 -18.82 4.64
N GLY A 128 4.83 -19.43 4.96
CA GLY A 128 4.93 -20.40 6.06
C GLY A 128 4.94 -19.75 7.45
N SER A 129 5.23 -18.46 7.53
CA SER A 129 5.19 -17.64 8.75
C SER A 129 4.71 -16.23 8.42
N GLU A 130 4.21 -15.52 9.44
CA GLU A 130 3.76 -14.14 9.33
C GLU A 130 4.89 -13.22 8.83
N HIS A 131 6.10 -13.35 9.39
CA HIS A 131 7.27 -12.58 8.97
C HIS A 131 7.61 -12.72 7.48
N VAL A 132 7.40 -13.90 6.88
CA VAL A 132 7.63 -14.10 5.44
C VAL A 132 6.54 -13.42 4.63
N VAL A 133 5.29 -13.47 5.09
CA VAL A 133 4.17 -12.79 4.44
C VAL A 133 4.39 -11.28 4.45
N ASP A 134 4.76 -10.71 5.60
CA ASP A 134 5.03 -9.28 5.75
C ASP A 134 6.14 -8.79 4.81
N GLU A 135 7.23 -9.57 4.70
CA GLU A 135 8.35 -9.22 3.81
C GLU A 135 7.96 -9.31 2.33
N VAL A 136 7.17 -10.32 1.95
CA VAL A 136 6.67 -10.46 0.57
C VAL A 136 5.67 -9.36 0.24
N GLU A 137 4.79 -8.99 1.16
CA GLU A 137 3.87 -7.86 1.01
C GLU A 137 4.64 -6.57 0.75
N ARG A 138 5.62 -6.28 1.62
CA ARG A 138 6.49 -5.11 1.47
C ARG A 138 7.22 -5.10 0.14
N ALA A 139 7.81 -6.23 -0.27
CA ALA A 139 8.52 -6.33 -1.54
C ALA A 139 7.60 -6.09 -2.76
N ILE A 140 6.35 -6.55 -2.70
CA ILE A 140 5.35 -6.30 -3.75
C ILE A 140 4.95 -4.82 -3.77
N GLU A 141 4.73 -4.21 -2.60
CA GLU A 141 4.40 -2.78 -2.51
C GLU A 141 5.52 -1.90 -3.11
N ASP A 142 6.77 -2.18 -2.74
CA ASP A 142 7.95 -1.48 -3.26
C ASP A 142 8.05 -1.65 -4.80
N ALA A 143 7.92 -2.88 -5.30
CA ALA A 143 7.97 -3.16 -6.74
C ALA A 143 6.83 -2.47 -7.52
N LEU A 144 5.61 -2.44 -6.98
CA LEU A 144 4.50 -1.69 -7.58
C LEU A 144 4.78 -0.19 -7.57
N GLY A 145 5.39 0.33 -6.49
CA GLY A 145 5.85 1.71 -6.40
C GLY A 145 6.81 2.08 -7.54
N ASP A 146 7.80 1.22 -7.80
CA ASP A 146 8.78 1.41 -8.87
C ASP A 146 8.15 1.38 -10.26
N VAL A 147 7.22 0.45 -10.50
CA VAL A 147 6.47 0.38 -11.76
C VAL A 147 5.64 1.64 -11.95
N VAL A 148 4.93 2.09 -10.91
CA VAL A 148 4.11 3.32 -10.97
C VAL A 148 4.98 4.55 -11.21
N ALA A 149 6.13 4.66 -10.55
CA ALA A 149 7.07 5.77 -10.74
C ALA A 149 7.61 5.79 -12.18
N THR A 150 8.02 4.63 -12.68
CA THR A 150 8.51 4.45 -14.05
C THR A 150 7.44 4.81 -15.09
N LEU A 151 6.21 4.35 -14.92
CA LEU A 151 5.11 4.65 -15.85
C LEU A 151 4.75 6.14 -15.87
N LYS A 152 4.81 6.82 -14.71
CA LYS A 152 4.49 8.26 -14.62
C LYS A 152 5.57 9.13 -15.26
N ASP A 153 6.84 8.83 -14.99
CA ASP A 153 7.94 9.69 -15.38
C ASP A 153 8.58 9.27 -16.72
N SER A 154 8.32 8.03 -17.16
CA SER A 154 8.84 7.41 -18.40
C SER A 154 10.37 7.49 -18.54
N LYS A 155 11.07 7.50 -17.40
CA LYS A 155 12.54 7.62 -17.33
C LYS A 155 13.09 6.63 -16.31
N ILE A 156 14.10 5.90 -16.76
CA ILE A 156 14.84 4.92 -15.97
C ILE A 156 16.33 5.22 -16.06
N VAL A 157 17.08 4.68 -15.11
CA VAL A 157 18.54 4.76 -15.03
C VAL A 157 19.12 3.39 -14.68
N ALA A 158 20.42 3.22 -14.93
CA ALA A 158 21.17 2.04 -14.53
C ALA A 158 21.20 1.89 -13.01
N GLY A 159 20.91 0.70 -12.50
CA GLY A 159 20.97 0.40 -11.07
C GLY A 159 22.33 -0.14 -10.62
N GLY A 160 22.38 -0.75 -9.44
CA GLY A 160 23.58 -1.44 -8.93
C GLY A 160 24.74 -0.50 -8.60
N GLY A 161 24.47 0.75 -8.24
CA GLY A 161 25.51 1.74 -7.92
C GLY A 161 26.12 2.46 -9.12
N ALA A 162 25.71 2.13 -10.36
CA ALA A 162 26.23 2.76 -11.59
C ALA A 162 26.05 4.29 -11.59
N VAL A 163 24.83 4.75 -11.25
CA VAL A 163 24.51 6.18 -11.20
C VAL A 163 25.34 6.89 -10.15
N GLU A 164 25.53 6.29 -8.98
CA GLU A 164 26.30 6.86 -7.88
C GLU A 164 27.78 7.04 -8.23
N ILE A 165 28.40 6.05 -8.89
CA ILE A 165 29.79 6.14 -9.36
C ILE A 165 29.92 7.21 -10.45
N GLU A 166 28.99 7.25 -11.41
CA GLU A 166 29.01 8.26 -12.48
C GLU A 166 28.83 9.67 -11.92
N LEU A 167 27.95 9.86 -10.93
CA LEU A 167 27.77 11.13 -10.23
C LEU A 167 29.04 11.53 -9.48
N SER A 168 29.67 10.60 -8.76
CA SER A 168 30.93 10.84 -8.04
C SER A 168 32.02 11.33 -8.99
N LYS A 169 32.20 10.66 -10.13
CA LYS A 169 33.17 11.05 -11.17
C LYS A 169 32.93 12.47 -11.67
N ARG A 170 31.70 12.79 -12.08
CA ARG A 170 31.35 14.13 -12.61
C ARG A 170 31.47 15.24 -11.57
N LEU A 171 31.12 14.95 -10.31
CA LEU A 171 31.28 15.91 -9.21
C LEU A 171 32.77 16.18 -8.92
N ARG A 172 33.63 15.16 -8.99
CA ARG A 172 35.09 15.34 -8.88
C ARG A 172 35.67 16.15 -10.05
N GLU A 173 35.16 15.96 -11.26
CA GLU A 173 35.51 16.81 -12.40
C GLU A 173 35.08 18.25 -12.20
N TYR A 174 33.83 18.47 -11.74
CA TYR A 174 33.32 19.79 -11.40
C TYR A 174 34.15 20.46 -10.28
N ALA A 175 34.60 19.70 -9.28
CA ALA A 175 35.41 20.22 -8.18
C ALA A 175 36.75 20.83 -8.67
N LYS A 176 37.31 20.35 -9.79
CA LYS A 176 38.53 20.91 -10.40
C LYS A 176 38.33 22.34 -10.90
N SER A 177 37.10 22.75 -11.19
CA SER A 177 36.76 24.13 -11.58
C SER A 177 36.67 25.09 -10.40
N LEU A 178 36.60 24.56 -9.17
CA LEU A 178 36.48 25.32 -7.94
C LEU A 178 37.85 25.49 -7.25
N SER A 179 37.92 26.44 -6.32
CA SER A 179 39.14 26.71 -5.56
C SER A 179 38.86 26.84 -4.06
N GLY A 180 39.89 26.64 -3.24
CA GLY A 180 39.79 26.76 -1.79
C GLY A 180 38.89 25.70 -1.14
N ARG A 181 38.07 26.14 -0.17
CA ARG A 181 37.26 25.24 0.68
C ARG A 181 36.09 24.59 -0.05
N GLU A 182 35.52 25.27 -1.04
CA GLU A 182 34.38 24.75 -1.82
C GLU A 182 34.77 23.50 -2.60
N ARG A 183 35.98 23.49 -3.17
CA ARG A 183 36.52 22.31 -3.86
C ARG A 183 36.55 21.08 -2.94
N LEU A 184 37.07 21.24 -1.72
CA LEU A 184 37.15 20.15 -0.74
C LEU A 184 35.75 19.63 -0.37
N ALA A 185 34.79 20.53 -0.17
CA ALA A 185 33.41 20.15 0.13
C ALA A 185 32.76 19.33 -1.00
N VAL A 186 32.99 19.72 -2.26
CA VAL A 186 32.48 18.97 -3.42
C VAL A 186 33.18 17.62 -3.58
N GLU A 187 34.48 17.53 -3.34
CA GLU A 187 35.23 16.26 -3.37
C GLU A 187 34.72 15.27 -2.30
N GLU A 188 34.41 15.75 -1.09
CA GLU A 188 33.80 14.93 -0.03
C GLU A 188 32.37 14.53 -0.38
N PHE A 189 31.56 15.45 -0.91
CA PHE A 189 30.21 15.14 -1.36
C PHE A 189 30.20 14.09 -2.49
N ALA A 190 31.15 14.17 -3.42
CA ALA A 190 31.33 13.14 -4.45
C ALA A 190 31.69 11.78 -3.84
N SER A 191 32.54 11.76 -2.83
CA SER A 191 32.98 10.52 -2.17
C SER A 191 31.84 9.87 -1.36
N ALA A 192 30.91 10.66 -0.84
CA ALA A 192 29.72 10.16 -0.15
C ALA A 192 28.81 9.28 -1.05
N PHE A 193 28.78 9.51 -2.37
CA PHE A 193 28.01 8.66 -3.29
C PHE A 193 28.56 7.24 -3.38
N GLU A 194 29.88 7.06 -3.23
CA GLU A 194 30.52 5.76 -3.31
C GLU A 194 30.16 4.85 -2.13
N PHE A 195 29.57 5.40 -1.06
CA PHE A 195 29.06 4.64 0.06
C PHE A 195 28.02 3.59 -0.37
N ILE A 196 27.13 3.93 -1.31
CA ILE A 196 26.07 3.03 -1.77
C ILE A 196 26.63 1.75 -2.43
N PRO A 197 27.47 1.82 -3.49
CA PRO A 197 28.07 0.62 -4.07
C PRO A 197 29.01 -0.12 -3.10
N THR A 198 29.67 0.59 -2.17
CA THR A 198 30.48 -0.04 -1.11
C THR A 198 29.62 -0.92 -0.22
N THR A 199 28.53 -0.38 0.32
CA THR A 199 27.61 -1.11 1.19
C THR A 199 26.91 -2.25 0.43
N LEU A 200 26.64 -2.08 -0.87
CA LEU A 200 26.10 -3.15 -1.71
C LEU A 200 27.10 -4.32 -1.82
N ALA A 201 28.38 -4.03 -2.05
CA ALA A 201 29.45 -5.02 -2.10
C ALA A 201 29.64 -5.74 -0.75
N GLU A 202 29.65 -5.00 0.36
CA GLU A 202 29.75 -5.55 1.71
C GLU A 202 28.61 -6.53 2.02
N ASN A 203 27.36 -6.12 1.73
CA ASN A 203 26.19 -6.97 1.94
C ASN A 203 26.17 -8.21 1.04
N ALA A 204 26.85 -8.15 -0.11
CA ALA A 204 27.03 -9.27 -1.02
C ALA A 204 28.22 -10.18 -0.66
N GLY A 205 29.01 -9.83 0.36
CA GLY A 205 30.20 -10.56 0.76
C GLY A 205 31.40 -10.41 -0.20
N MET A 206 31.40 -9.35 -1.01
CA MET A 206 32.51 -9.01 -1.92
C MET A 206 33.51 -8.08 -1.24
N ASP A 207 34.73 -7.98 -1.79
CA ASP A 207 35.70 -6.97 -1.32
C ASP A 207 35.29 -5.58 -1.85
N PRO A 208 34.93 -4.62 -0.98
CA PRO A 208 34.43 -3.32 -1.42
C PRO A 208 35.52 -2.48 -2.12
N ILE A 209 36.80 -2.69 -1.79
CA ILE A 209 37.92 -1.96 -2.38
C ILE A 209 38.10 -2.40 -3.84
N ASP A 210 38.05 -3.71 -4.09
CA ASP A 210 38.18 -4.26 -5.43
C ASP A 210 37.01 -3.81 -6.31
N VAL A 211 35.77 -3.93 -5.80
CA VAL A 211 34.55 -3.52 -6.51
C VAL A 211 34.58 -2.02 -6.84
N LEU A 212 34.89 -1.15 -5.88
CA LEU A 212 34.98 0.29 -6.14
C LEU A 212 36.07 0.65 -7.16
N THR A 213 37.22 -0.03 -7.08
CA THR A 213 38.35 0.24 -7.98
C THR A 213 38.01 -0.14 -9.41
N GLU A 214 37.38 -1.31 -9.59
CA GLU A 214 36.92 -1.77 -10.90
C GLU A 214 35.81 -0.88 -11.46
N LEU A 215 34.79 -0.53 -10.67
CA LEU A 215 33.72 0.38 -11.08
C LEU A 215 34.29 1.73 -11.55
N ARG A 216 35.20 2.34 -10.79
CA ARG A 216 35.85 3.60 -11.19
C ARG A 216 36.60 3.46 -12.51
N ALA A 217 37.40 2.40 -12.67
CA ALA A 217 38.17 2.17 -13.90
C ALA A 217 37.26 2.04 -15.13
N VAL A 218 36.13 1.32 -14.99
CA VAL A 218 35.15 1.14 -16.06
C VAL A 218 34.45 2.46 -16.40
N HIS A 219 34.01 3.23 -15.40
CA HIS A 219 33.42 4.55 -15.64
C HIS A 219 34.41 5.55 -16.24
N ASP A 220 35.68 5.51 -15.84
CA ASP A 220 36.75 6.33 -16.43
C ASP A 220 36.98 5.99 -17.91
N SER A 221 36.74 4.74 -18.31
CA SER A 221 36.73 4.32 -19.72
C SER A 221 35.53 4.81 -20.55
N GLY A 222 34.55 5.48 -19.90
CA GLY A 222 33.36 6.04 -20.54
C GLY A 222 32.11 5.16 -20.47
N GLN A 223 32.19 4.02 -19.78
CA GLN A 223 31.08 3.08 -19.61
C GLN A 223 30.26 3.45 -18.37
N ARG A 224 29.32 4.38 -18.55
CA ARG A 224 28.54 5.01 -17.47
C ARG A 224 27.43 4.16 -16.86
N ASP A 225 27.01 3.11 -17.56
CA ASP A 225 25.86 2.27 -17.21
C ASP A 225 26.32 0.97 -16.54
N PHE A 226 27.60 0.85 -16.19
CA PHE A 226 28.15 -0.31 -15.50
C PHE A 226 27.92 -0.21 -13.99
N GLY A 227 27.41 -1.27 -13.41
CA GLY A 227 27.14 -1.35 -11.98
C GLY A 227 27.39 -2.76 -11.47
N LEU A 228 27.22 -2.94 -10.18
CA LEU A 228 27.30 -4.24 -9.55
C LEU A 228 25.99 -5.01 -9.77
N ASN A 229 26.06 -6.12 -10.51
CA ASN A 229 24.95 -7.07 -10.60
C ASN A 229 25.15 -8.20 -9.58
N LEU A 230 24.29 -8.23 -8.56
CA LEU A 230 24.33 -9.24 -7.51
C LEU A 230 23.92 -10.65 -7.96
N PHE A 231 23.20 -10.77 -9.07
CA PHE A 231 22.81 -12.07 -9.62
C PHE A 231 23.96 -12.77 -10.32
N SER A 232 24.77 -12.03 -11.09
CA SER A 232 25.99 -12.56 -11.72
C SER A 232 27.20 -12.52 -10.79
N GLY A 233 27.16 -11.66 -9.76
CA GLY A 233 28.23 -11.49 -8.79
C GLY A 233 29.39 -10.64 -9.30
N GLY A 234 29.16 -9.78 -10.30
CA GLY A 234 30.21 -9.02 -10.97
C GLY A 234 29.77 -7.65 -11.49
N ILE A 235 30.72 -6.93 -12.06
CA ILE A 235 30.52 -5.59 -12.64
C ILE A 235 30.22 -5.73 -14.13
N GLU A 236 29.08 -5.20 -14.55
CA GLU A 236 28.56 -5.31 -15.91
C GLU A 236 27.62 -4.15 -16.23
N ASP A 237 27.22 -4.02 -17.51
CA ASP A 237 26.21 -3.04 -17.93
C ASP A 237 24.85 -3.40 -17.30
N THR A 238 24.48 -2.70 -16.23
CA THR A 238 23.26 -3.02 -15.47
C THR A 238 22.00 -2.63 -16.23
N LEU A 239 22.10 -1.60 -17.09
CA LEU A 239 20.99 -1.17 -17.93
C LEU A 239 20.63 -2.24 -18.97
N VAL A 240 21.63 -2.83 -19.62
CA VAL A 240 21.43 -3.92 -20.61
C VAL A 240 20.96 -5.21 -19.92
N ASN A 241 21.47 -5.50 -18.72
CA ASN A 241 21.10 -6.70 -17.97
C ASN A 241 19.79 -6.55 -17.16
N GLY A 242 19.08 -5.43 -17.31
CA GLY A 242 17.74 -5.23 -16.73
C GLY A 242 17.72 -4.84 -15.25
N VAL A 243 18.87 -4.53 -14.66
CA VAL A 243 18.99 -3.94 -13.32
C VAL A 243 18.82 -2.43 -13.46
N ILE A 244 17.57 -1.99 -13.39
CA ILE A 244 17.15 -0.61 -13.66
C ILE A 244 16.38 -0.03 -12.48
N GLU A 245 16.43 1.29 -12.34
CA GLU A 245 15.72 2.02 -11.29
C GLU A 245 14.97 3.22 -11.90
N PRO A 246 13.82 3.63 -11.33
CA PRO A 246 13.14 4.84 -11.76
C PRO A 246 14.00 6.08 -11.46
N LEU A 247 14.17 6.99 -12.43
CA LEU A 247 14.96 8.22 -12.24
C LEU A 247 14.50 9.02 -11.01
N ARG A 248 13.18 9.03 -10.78
CA ARG A 248 12.55 9.73 -9.67
C ARG A 248 13.14 9.36 -8.31
N VAL A 249 13.36 8.06 -8.10
CA VAL A 249 13.87 7.52 -6.83
C VAL A 249 15.25 8.11 -6.55
N LYS A 250 16.15 8.09 -7.54
CA LYS A 250 17.49 8.69 -7.41
C LYS A 250 17.45 10.19 -7.15
N THR A 251 16.66 10.93 -7.92
CA THR A 251 16.56 12.39 -7.73
C THR A 251 16.01 12.77 -6.37
N GLN A 252 14.99 12.05 -5.89
CA GLN A 252 14.39 12.29 -4.58
C GLN A 252 15.35 11.90 -3.45
N ALA A 253 16.04 10.77 -3.58
CA ALA A 253 17.01 10.30 -2.58
C ALA A 253 18.14 11.33 -2.38
N VAL A 254 18.72 11.83 -3.48
CA VAL A 254 19.79 12.84 -3.42
C VAL A 254 19.28 14.16 -2.82
N ALA A 255 18.10 14.63 -3.25
CA ALA A 255 17.52 15.86 -2.74
C ALA A 255 17.24 15.77 -1.23
N SER A 256 16.54 14.72 -0.79
CA SER A 256 16.18 14.52 0.62
C SER A 256 17.40 14.29 1.50
N ALA A 257 18.38 13.48 1.06
CA ALA A 257 19.61 13.27 1.82
C ALA A 257 20.39 14.58 2.00
N THR A 258 20.47 15.40 0.94
CA THR A 258 21.14 16.71 0.98
C THR A 258 20.42 17.68 1.92
N GLU A 259 19.09 17.75 1.86
CA GLU A 259 18.29 18.61 2.75
C GLU A 259 18.48 18.24 4.22
N VAL A 260 18.47 16.95 4.55
CA VAL A 260 18.69 16.46 5.92
C VAL A 260 20.11 16.76 6.38
N ALA A 261 21.12 16.54 5.53
CA ALA A 261 22.50 16.87 5.86
C ALA A 261 22.67 18.36 6.16
N ILE A 262 22.09 19.24 5.33
CA ILE A 262 22.11 20.69 5.55
C ILE A 262 21.38 21.06 6.84
N MET A 263 20.23 20.43 7.13
CA MET A 263 19.48 20.67 8.35
C MET A 263 20.32 20.39 9.60
N ILE A 264 21.02 19.24 9.63
CA ILE A 264 21.87 18.86 10.76
C ILE A 264 23.08 19.80 10.85
N LEU A 265 23.74 20.08 9.74
CA LEU A 265 24.93 20.95 9.71
C LEU A 265 24.65 22.40 10.13
N ARG A 266 23.39 22.86 10.04
CA ARG A 266 22.97 24.20 10.49
C ARG A 266 22.66 24.27 11.98
N ILE A 267 22.61 23.15 12.70
CA ILE A 267 22.37 23.14 14.14
C ILE A 267 23.71 23.41 14.83
N ASP A 268 23.86 24.62 15.36
CA ASP A 268 25.05 24.99 16.11
C ASP A 268 24.99 24.49 17.57
N ASP A 269 23.79 24.41 18.16
CA ASP A 269 23.57 24.01 19.56
C ASP A 269 22.26 23.23 19.75
N VAL A 270 22.30 22.19 20.59
CA VAL A 270 21.12 21.40 21.00
C VAL A 270 20.82 21.66 22.47
N ILE A 271 19.72 22.38 22.75
CA ILE A 271 19.27 22.64 24.12
C ILE A 271 18.25 21.58 24.51
N ALA A 272 18.66 20.59 25.31
CA ALA A 272 17.77 19.61 25.88
C ALA A 272 17.01 20.21 27.09
N ALA A 273 15.71 20.46 26.93
CA ALA A 273 14.86 20.90 28.04
C ALA A 273 14.62 19.74 29.02
N ARG A 274 15.18 19.84 30.22
CA ARG A 274 14.82 18.95 31.33
C ARG A 274 13.50 19.46 31.92
N LYS A 275 12.45 18.64 31.96
CA LYS A 275 11.21 18.98 32.70
C LYS A 275 11.61 19.39 34.12
N SER A 276 11.43 20.66 34.46
CA SER A 276 11.52 21.10 35.85
C SER A 276 10.44 20.34 36.61
N GLY A 277 10.85 19.60 37.64
CA GLY A 277 9.92 18.93 38.54
C GLY A 277 8.99 19.97 39.10
N GLY A 278 7.73 19.99 38.62
CA GLY A 278 6.71 20.87 39.12
C GLY A 278 6.60 20.66 40.62
N ALA A 279 6.94 21.68 41.39
CA ALA A 279 6.55 21.74 42.79
C ALA A 279 5.04 21.55 42.81
N ALA A 280 4.60 20.42 43.35
CA ALA A 280 3.21 20.18 43.68
C ALA A 280 2.79 21.33 44.60
N GLY A 281 2.09 22.31 44.03
CA GLY A 281 1.42 23.34 44.78
C GLY A 281 0.48 22.64 45.74
N LYS A 282 0.83 22.68 47.02
CA LYS A 282 -0.04 22.27 48.12
C LYS A 282 -1.38 22.95 47.91
N ALA A 283 -2.38 22.20 47.47
CA ALA A 283 -3.77 22.57 47.66
C ALA A 283 -3.97 22.60 49.18
N GLY A 284 -3.85 23.79 49.76
CA GLY A 284 -4.17 24.04 51.15
C GLY A 284 -5.64 23.71 51.36
N GLY A 285 -5.90 22.64 52.11
CA GLY A 285 -7.20 22.42 52.70
C GLY A 285 -7.51 23.58 53.64
N MET A 286 -8.65 24.21 53.42
CA MET A 286 -9.28 25.06 54.43
C MET A 286 -10.74 24.59 54.55
N MET A 287 -11.01 23.90 55.65
CA MET A 287 -12.34 23.66 56.22
C MET A 287 -13.11 24.97 56.41
N GLY A 288 -14.44 24.91 56.25
CA GLY A 288 -15.35 25.94 56.73
C GLY A 288 -16.83 25.58 56.48
N TYR A 289 -17.50 25.20 57.57
CA TYR A 289 -18.95 25.01 57.82
C TYR A 289 -19.82 26.18 57.28
N ASP A 290 -21.11 26.06 56.92
CA ASP A 290 -22.25 25.24 57.38
C ASP A 290 -23.01 24.56 56.23
#